data_AF-A0A093IPN3-F1
#
_entry.id   AF-A0A093IPN3-F1
#
_cell.length_a   1.000
_cell.length_b   1.000
_cell.length_c   1.000
_cell.angle_alpha   90.00
_cell.angle_beta   90.00
_cell.angle_gamma   90.00
#
_symmetry.space_group_name_H-M   'P 1'
#
loop_
_entity.id
_entity.type
_entity.pdbx_description
1 polymer ?
#
loop_
_entity_poly.entity_id
_entity_poly.type
_entity_poly.pdbx_seq_one_letter_code
_entity_poly.pdbx_strand_id
1 'polypeptide(L)'
;QRLKDEIAEVTNEIENLGSTEERKNMQRNKQVAMGRKKFNMDPKKGIQFLIENDLLKNTCEDIAQFLYKGEGLNKTAIGDYLGERDEFNIQVLHAFVELHEFTDLNLVQALRQFLWSFRLPGEAQKIDRMMEAFAQRYCQCNPGVFQSTDTCYVLSFAIIMLNTSLHNPNVKDKPTAERFIAMNRGINDGGDLPEELLRNLYESIKNEPFKIPEDDGNDLTHTFFNPDREGWLLKLG
;
A
#
# COMPACT_ATOMS: atom_id res chain seq x y z
N GLN A 1 0.33 43.02 48.44
CA GLN A 1 -0.43 43.60 47.31
C GLN A 1 0.33 43.40 46.01
N ARG A 2 1.51 44.02 45.83
CA ARG A 2 2.38 43.84 44.64
C ARG A 2 2.56 42.40 44.14
N LEU A 3 2.91 41.47 45.03
CA LEU A 3 3.06 40.05 44.67
C LEU A 3 1.76 39.38 44.20
N LYS A 4 0.59 39.81 44.69
CA LYS A 4 -0.70 39.30 44.22
C LYS A 4 -1.04 39.85 42.84
N ASP A 5 -0.68 41.11 42.58
CA ASP A 5 -0.90 41.76 41.29
C ASP A 5 0.02 41.14 40.22
N GLU A 6 1.28 40.86 40.55
CA GLU A 6 2.23 40.14 39.68
C GLU A 6 1.76 38.69 39.40
N ILE A 7 1.26 37.97 40.41
CA ILE A 7 0.72 36.61 40.20
C ILE A 7 -0.50 36.67 39.27
N ALA A 8 -1.40 37.65 39.44
CA ALA A 8 -2.57 37.79 38.58
C ALA A 8 -2.20 38.13 37.13
N GLU A 9 -1.17 38.95 36.92
CA GLU A 9 -0.64 39.29 35.60
C GLU A 9 -0.05 38.06 34.89
N VAL A 10 0.81 37.30 35.59
CA VAL A 10 1.39 36.05 35.06
C VAL A 10 0.31 35.01 34.75
N THR A 11 -0.74 34.91 35.60
CA THR A 11 -1.84 33.96 35.35
C THR A 11 -2.63 34.33 34.10
N ASN A 12 -2.91 35.63 33.89
CA ASN A 12 -3.57 36.13 32.68
C ASN A 12 -2.71 35.95 31.41
N GLU A 13 -1.39 36.10 31.50
CA GLU A 13 -0.49 35.83 30.38
C GLU A 13 -0.49 34.36 29.99
N ILE A 14 -0.46 33.44 30.97
CA ILE A 14 -0.53 31.99 30.74
C ILE A 14 -1.87 31.61 30.08
N GLU A 15 -2.99 32.14 30.54
CA GLU A 15 -4.31 31.90 29.93
C GLU A 15 -4.41 32.46 28.50
N ASN A 16 -3.85 33.65 28.25
CA ASN A 16 -3.80 34.24 26.92
C ASN A 16 -2.89 33.48 25.95
N LEU A 17 -1.75 32.97 26.43
CA LEU A 17 -0.86 32.11 25.65
C LEU A 17 -1.56 30.80 25.29
N GLY A 18 -2.22 30.15 26.26
CA GLY A 18 -3.00 28.93 26.02
C GLY A 18 -4.12 29.12 24.99
N SER A 19 -4.91 30.19 25.10
CA SER A 19 -5.98 30.49 24.13
C SER A 19 -5.45 30.85 22.74
N THR A 20 -4.25 31.43 22.65
CA THR A 20 -3.59 31.75 21.38
C THR A 20 -3.05 30.49 20.70
N GLU A 21 -2.46 29.57 21.47
CA GLU A 21 -2.01 28.26 20.97
C GLU A 21 -3.18 27.39 20.52
N GLU A 22 -4.29 27.37 21.26
CA GLU A 22 -5.50 26.66 20.86
C GLU A 22 -6.07 27.17 19.53
N ARG A 23 -6.15 28.50 19.34
CA ARG A 23 -6.60 29.09 18.07
C ARG A 23 -5.68 28.74 16.91
N LYS A 24 -4.36 28.79 17.11
CA LYS A 24 -3.36 28.41 16.10
C LYS A 24 -3.49 26.93 15.73
N ASN A 25 -3.64 26.04 16.71
CA ASN A 25 -3.83 24.62 16.49
C ASN A 25 -5.15 24.33 15.74
N MET A 26 -6.24 25.02 16.11
CA MET A 26 -7.51 24.87 15.40
C MET A 26 -7.41 25.33 13.94
N GLN A 27 -6.69 26.42 13.67
CA GLN A 27 -6.45 26.92 12.32
C GLN A 27 -5.58 25.94 11.52
N ARG A 28 -4.48 25.43 12.10
CA ARG A 28 -3.63 24.42 11.49
C ARG A 28 -4.42 23.16 11.14
N ASN A 29 -5.23 22.65 12.06
CA ASN A 29 -6.07 21.47 11.85
C ASN A 29 -7.09 21.68 10.71
N LYS A 30 -7.69 22.86 10.61
CA LYS A 30 -8.58 23.21 9.48
C LYS A 30 -7.84 23.21 8.14
N GLN A 31 -6.63 23.76 8.09
CA GLN A 31 -5.85 23.78 6.86
C GLN A 31 -5.39 22.37 6.48
N VAL A 32 -4.96 21.53 7.43
CA VAL A 32 -4.62 20.13 7.18
C VAL A 32 -5.83 19.36 6.64
N ALA A 33 -7.01 19.52 7.25
CA ALA A 33 -8.23 18.89 6.76
C ALA A 33 -8.60 19.35 5.34
N MET A 34 -8.38 20.62 5.01
CA MET A 34 -8.56 21.14 3.65
C MET A 34 -7.55 20.53 2.67
N GLY A 35 -6.28 20.41 3.08
CA GLY A 35 -5.22 19.79 2.27
C GLY A 35 -5.50 18.31 1.97
N ARG A 36 -5.97 17.55 2.96
CA ARG A 36 -6.42 16.16 2.80
C ARG A 36 -7.59 16.06 1.80
N LYS A 37 -8.59 16.95 1.91
CA LYS A 37 -9.70 17.01 0.92
C LYS A 37 -9.21 17.32 -0.49
N LYS A 38 -8.27 18.25 -0.63
CA LYS A 38 -7.65 18.58 -1.92
C LYS A 38 -6.88 17.38 -2.48
N PHE A 39 -6.13 16.66 -1.65
CA PHE A 39 -5.41 15.45 -2.04
C PHE A 39 -6.37 14.38 -2.59
N ASN A 40 -7.49 14.15 -1.91
CA ASN A 40 -8.48 13.15 -2.33
C ASN A 40 -9.17 13.51 -3.67
N MET A 41 -9.12 14.78 -4.09
CA MET A 41 -9.62 15.22 -5.41
C MET A 41 -8.53 15.24 -6.47
N ASP A 42 -7.33 15.67 -6.11
CA ASP A 42 -6.15 15.77 -6.96
C ASP A 42 -4.91 15.63 -6.07
N PRO A 43 -4.26 14.45 -6.07
CA PRO A 43 -3.14 14.17 -5.18
C PRO A 43 -2.00 15.17 -5.31
N LYS A 44 -1.66 15.57 -6.55
CA LYS A 44 -0.57 16.52 -6.83
C LYS A 44 -0.89 17.90 -6.24
N LYS A 45 -2.09 18.43 -6.48
CA LYS A 45 -2.51 19.72 -5.92
C LYS A 45 -2.68 19.68 -4.40
N GLY A 46 -3.09 18.55 -3.83
CA GLY A 46 -3.18 18.35 -2.39
C GLY A 46 -1.83 18.43 -1.69
N ILE A 47 -0.84 17.69 -2.19
CA ILE A 47 0.53 17.74 -1.69
C ILE A 47 1.10 19.16 -1.85
N GLN A 48 0.93 19.78 -3.02
CA GLN A 48 1.38 21.15 -3.26
C GLN A 48 0.78 22.15 -2.26
N PHE A 49 -0.53 22.08 -2.01
CA PHE A 49 -1.19 22.94 -1.02
C PHE A 49 -0.63 22.74 0.39
N LEU A 50 -0.38 21.50 0.80
CA LEU A 50 0.19 21.21 2.12
C LEU A 50 1.62 21.76 2.27
N ILE A 51 2.41 21.71 1.19
CA ILE A 51 3.77 22.27 1.15
C ILE A 51 3.72 23.80 1.21
N GLU A 52 2.91 24.45 0.36
CA GLU A 52 2.80 25.91 0.30
C GLU A 52 2.29 26.56 1.59
N ASN A 53 1.62 25.79 2.46
CA ASN A 53 1.09 26.25 3.74
C ASN A 53 1.94 25.80 4.95
N ASP A 54 3.17 25.30 4.73
CA ASP A 54 4.09 24.82 5.78
C ASP A 54 3.47 23.72 6.67
N LEU A 55 2.60 22.89 6.07
CA LEU A 55 1.94 21.76 6.72
C LEU A 55 2.65 20.43 6.43
N LEU A 56 3.39 20.38 5.33
CA LEU A 56 4.17 19.23 4.88
C LEU A 56 5.48 19.71 4.27
N LYS A 57 6.59 19.04 4.56
CA LYS A 57 7.88 19.36 3.93
C LYS A 57 7.94 18.76 2.52
N ASN A 58 8.63 19.45 1.62
CA ASN A 58 8.83 18.98 0.24
C ASN A 58 10.02 18.02 0.14
N THR A 59 9.94 16.88 0.83
CA THR A 59 10.92 15.79 0.78
C THR A 59 10.17 14.49 0.50
N CYS A 60 10.81 13.51 -0.13
CA CYS A 60 10.15 12.25 -0.43
C CYS A 60 9.78 11.49 0.85
N GLU A 61 10.60 11.58 1.90
CA GLU A 61 10.37 10.91 3.18
C GLU A 61 9.19 11.50 3.94
N ASP A 62 9.08 12.83 4.03
CA ASP A 62 7.97 13.47 4.75
C ASP A 62 6.63 13.22 4.02
N ILE A 63 6.64 13.24 2.68
CA ILE A 63 5.45 12.92 1.87
C ILE A 63 5.10 11.44 2.01
N ALA A 64 6.06 10.52 1.92
CA ALA A 64 5.83 9.10 2.14
C ALA A 64 5.24 8.83 3.52
N GLN A 65 5.76 9.48 4.56
CA GLN A 65 5.26 9.36 5.93
C GLN A 65 3.83 9.90 6.09
N PHE A 66 3.50 10.98 5.38
CA PHE A 66 2.13 11.52 5.31
C PHE A 66 1.17 10.52 4.65
N LEU A 67 1.56 9.95 3.51
CA LEU A 67 0.77 8.95 2.78
C LEU A 67 0.60 7.67 3.62
N TYR A 68 1.66 7.20 4.26
CA TYR A 68 1.65 5.98 5.08
C TYR A 68 0.74 6.11 6.32
N LYS A 69 0.72 7.29 6.95
CA LYS A 69 -0.24 7.57 8.04
C LYS A 69 -1.69 7.53 7.53
N GLY A 70 -1.93 7.94 6.29
CA GLY A 70 -3.22 7.76 5.59
C GLY A 70 -4.44 8.42 6.25
N GLU A 71 -4.25 9.27 7.26
CA GLU A 71 -5.36 9.75 8.09
C GLU A 71 -6.28 10.69 7.30
N GLY A 72 -7.49 10.23 6.97
CA GLY A 72 -8.44 11.00 6.15
C GLY A 72 -8.08 11.09 4.67
N LEU A 73 -7.15 10.26 4.20
CA LEU A 73 -6.78 10.15 2.79
C LEU A 73 -7.53 9.00 2.12
N ASN A 74 -7.96 9.22 0.89
CA ASN A 74 -8.52 8.18 0.03
C ASN A 74 -7.38 7.27 -0.45
N LYS A 75 -7.53 5.96 -0.30
CA LYS A 75 -6.45 5.00 -0.58
C LYS A 75 -6.22 4.74 -2.06
N THR A 76 -7.23 4.95 -2.89
CA THR A 76 -7.08 4.98 -4.35
C THR A 76 -6.23 6.17 -4.77
N ALA A 77 -6.49 7.35 -4.22
CA ALA A 77 -5.70 8.56 -4.48
C ALA A 77 -4.22 8.40 -4.06
N ILE A 78 -3.95 7.65 -2.98
CA ILE A 78 -2.58 7.26 -2.59
C ILE A 78 -1.95 6.37 -3.66
N GLY A 79 -2.65 5.30 -4.08
CA GLY A 79 -2.16 4.38 -5.12
C GLY A 79 -1.89 5.09 -6.45
N ASP A 80 -2.78 6.00 -6.85
CA ASP A 80 -2.62 6.78 -8.07
C ASP A 80 -1.36 7.64 -8.06
N TYR A 81 -1.09 8.31 -6.93
CA TYR A 81 0.07 9.18 -6.74
C TYR A 81 1.39 8.40 -6.64
N LEU A 82 1.43 7.34 -5.85
CA LEU A 82 2.61 6.47 -5.73
C LEU A 82 2.91 5.75 -7.04
N GLY A 83 1.86 5.44 -7.79
CA GLY A 83 1.94 4.88 -9.13
C GLY A 83 2.22 5.92 -10.21
N GLU A 84 2.63 7.16 -9.96
CA GLU A 84 3.01 8.09 -11.05
C GLU A 84 4.46 7.90 -11.52
N ARG A 85 4.72 8.06 -12.82
CA ARG A 85 6.06 7.82 -13.42
C ARG A 85 7.06 8.94 -13.17
N ASP A 86 6.62 10.04 -12.59
CA ASP A 86 7.46 11.20 -12.31
C ASP A 86 8.55 10.80 -11.30
N GLU A 87 9.79 11.27 -11.52
CA GLU A 87 10.96 10.85 -10.73
C GLU A 87 10.76 11.08 -9.22
N PHE A 88 10.12 12.20 -8.86
CA PHE A 88 9.80 12.51 -7.47
C PHE A 88 8.79 11.53 -6.87
N ASN A 89 7.77 11.11 -7.64
CA ASN A 89 6.79 10.11 -7.20
C ASN A 89 7.43 8.74 -7.01
N ILE A 90 8.40 8.38 -7.86
CA ILE A 90 9.19 7.15 -7.71
C ILE A 90 10.01 7.20 -6.42
N GLN A 91 10.66 8.33 -6.10
CA GLN A 91 11.38 8.48 -4.82
C GLN A 91 10.45 8.38 -3.62
N VAL A 92 9.25 8.98 -3.69
CA VAL A 92 8.22 8.84 -2.65
C VAL A 92 7.76 7.39 -2.51
N LEU A 93 7.59 6.65 -3.60
CA LEU A 93 7.24 5.22 -3.57
C LEU A 93 8.33 4.40 -2.85
N HIS A 94 9.60 4.63 -3.16
CA HIS A 94 10.70 3.94 -2.46
C HIS A 94 10.70 4.26 -0.96
N ALA A 95 10.60 5.54 -0.58
CA ALA A 95 10.49 5.93 0.82
C ALA A 95 9.23 5.33 1.50
N PHE A 96 8.12 5.20 0.75
CA PHE A 96 6.88 4.62 1.26
C PHE A 96 6.99 3.11 1.51
N VAL A 97 7.64 2.34 0.62
CA VAL A 97 7.88 0.91 0.87
C VAL A 97 8.87 0.69 2.00
N GLU A 98 9.83 1.59 2.20
CA GLU A 98 10.80 1.54 3.31
C GLU A 98 10.13 1.67 4.68
N LEU A 99 9.00 2.38 4.78
CA LEU A 99 8.20 2.48 6.00
C LEU A 99 7.50 1.16 6.39
N HIS A 100 7.48 0.16 5.49
CA HIS A 100 6.94 -1.15 5.79
C HIS A 100 8.05 -2.07 6.35
N GLU A 101 7.77 -2.68 7.50
CA GLU A 101 8.66 -3.64 8.16
C GLU A 101 8.32 -5.07 7.73
N PHE A 102 9.04 -5.57 6.72
CA PHE A 102 8.84 -6.92 6.18
C PHE A 102 9.75 -8.00 6.77
N THR A 103 10.67 -7.64 7.67
CA THR A 103 11.57 -8.60 8.31
C THR A 103 10.79 -9.67 9.05
N ASP A 104 11.20 -10.93 8.89
CA ASP A 104 10.57 -12.11 9.51
C ASP A 104 9.10 -12.36 9.12
N LEU A 105 8.58 -11.62 8.14
CA LEU A 105 7.26 -11.88 7.55
C LEU A 105 7.40 -12.76 6.32
N ASN A 106 6.48 -13.71 6.16
CA ASN A 106 6.33 -14.41 4.88
C ASN A 106 5.70 -13.49 3.83
N LEU A 107 5.80 -13.89 2.56
CA LEU A 107 5.38 -13.05 1.43
C LEU A 107 3.89 -12.66 1.49
N VAL A 108 3.00 -13.56 1.94
CA VAL A 108 1.57 -13.24 2.11
C VAL A 108 1.35 -12.21 3.21
N GLN A 109 2.06 -12.32 4.34
CA GLN A 109 1.95 -11.35 5.45
C GLN A 109 2.44 -9.96 5.02
N ALA A 110 3.57 -9.90 4.31
CA ALA A 110 4.09 -8.64 3.75
C ALA A 110 3.10 -8.03 2.74
N LEU A 111 2.55 -8.85 1.82
CA LEU A 111 1.53 -8.40 0.87
C LEU A 111 0.27 -7.86 1.57
N ARG A 112 -0.19 -8.50 2.66
CA ARG A 112 -1.34 -8.00 3.44
C ARG A 112 -1.08 -6.62 4.02
N GLN A 113 0.10 -6.39 4.60
CA GLN A 113 0.46 -5.07 5.13
C GLN A 113 0.54 -4.04 4.00
N PHE A 114 1.21 -4.39 2.91
CA PHE A 114 1.41 -3.49 1.78
C PHE A 114 0.09 -3.08 1.11
N LEU A 115 -0.77 -4.05 0.77
CA LEU A 115 -2.06 -3.83 0.13
C LEU A 115 -3.11 -3.23 1.08
N TRP A 116 -2.84 -3.16 2.38
CA TRP A 116 -3.68 -2.42 3.32
C TRP A 116 -3.40 -0.92 3.28
N SER A 117 -2.22 -0.49 2.86
CA SER A 117 -1.79 0.91 2.94
C SER A 117 -2.35 1.78 1.81
N PHE A 118 -2.74 1.20 0.67
CA PHE A 118 -3.28 1.89 -0.51
C PHE A 118 -4.13 0.92 -1.35
N ARG A 119 -4.79 1.41 -2.40
CA ARG A 119 -5.43 0.55 -3.41
C ARG A 119 -4.61 0.51 -4.68
N LEU A 120 -4.44 -0.68 -5.26
CA LEU A 120 -3.71 -0.83 -6.51
C LEU A 120 -4.39 -0.03 -7.63
N PRO A 121 -3.64 0.78 -8.39
CA PRO A 121 -4.17 1.49 -9.55
C PRO A 121 -4.62 0.52 -10.64
N GLY A 122 -5.47 0.98 -11.57
CA GLY A 122 -6.00 0.13 -12.64
C GLY A 122 -5.02 -0.06 -13.81
N GLU A 123 -4.06 0.84 -13.99
CA GLU A 123 -3.13 0.81 -15.10
C GLU A 123 -1.95 -0.15 -14.83
N ALA A 124 -1.72 -1.09 -15.74
CA ALA A 124 -0.68 -2.11 -15.63
C ALA A 124 0.71 -1.51 -15.32
N GLN A 125 1.08 -0.40 -15.95
CA GLN A 125 2.38 0.26 -15.74
C GLN A 125 2.53 0.88 -14.34
N LYS A 126 1.43 1.22 -13.67
CA LYS A 126 1.46 1.72 -12.29
C LYS A 126 1.58 0.55 -11.31
N ILE A 127 0.78 -0.49 -11.52
CA ILE A 127 0.84 -1.74 -10.73
C ILE A 127 2.26 -2.32 -10.77
N ASP A 128 2.85 -2.43 -11.95
CA ASP A 128 4.20 -2.95 -12.18
C ASP A 128 5.24 -2.25 -11.28
N ARG A 129 5.28 -0.91 -11.30
CA ARG A 129 6.22 -0.14 -10.47
C ARG A 129 6.01 -0.34 -8.97
N MET A 130 4.76 -0.43 -8.52
CA MET A 130 4.47 -0.63 -7.10
C MET A 130 4.88 -2.04 -6.63
N MET A 131 4.61 -3.05 -7.45
CA MET A 131 4.97 -4.44 -7.15
C MET A 131 6.48 -4.68 -7.25
N GLU A 132 7.16 -4.01 -8.18
CA GLU A 132 8.63 -4.03 -8.28
C GLU A 132 9.28 -3.44 -7.02
N ALA A 133 8.82 -2.24 -6.59
CA ALA A 133 9.31 -1.62 -5.35
C ALA A 133 9.05 -2.50 -4.12
N PHE A 134 7.89 -3.15 -4.05
CA PHE A 134 7.56 -4.11 -3.01
C PHE A 134 8.50 -5.32 -3.02
N ALA A 135 8.71 -5.96 -4.18
CA ALA A 135 9.55 -7.14 -4.31
C ALA A 135 11.00 -6.84 -3.91
N GLN A 136 11.54 -5.69 -4.36
CA GLN A 136 12.87 -5.23 -3.98
C GLN A 136 12.98 -5.07 -2.47
N ARG A 137 12.01 -4.39 -1.84
CA ARG A 137 11.99 -4.18 -0.39
C ARG A 137 11.87 -5.49 0.38
N TYR A 138 11.01 -6.41 -0.05
CA TYR A 138 10.84 -7.71 0.61
C TYR A 138 12.15 -8.52 0.60
N CYS A 139 12.82 -8.60 -0.56
CA CYS A 139 14.10 -9.31 -0.69
C CYS A 139 15.22 -8.66 0.14
N GLN A 140 15.23 -7.33 0.27
CA GLN A 140 16.17 -6.61 1.16
C GLN A 140 15.95 -6.96 2.64
N CYS A 141 14.68 -7.06 3.09
CA CYS A 141 14.35 -7.42 4.46
C CYS A 141 14.54 -8.91 4.77
N ASN A 142 14.43 -9.78 3.77
CA ASN A 142 14.46 -11.24 3.91
C ASN A 142 15.50 -11.86 2.95
N PRO A 143 16.80 -11.59 3.16
CA PRO A 143 17.86 -12.06 2.27
C PRO A 143 17.93 -13.60 2.25
N GLY A 144 18.07 -14.17 1.06
CA GLY A 144 18.22 -15.61 0.86
C GLY A 144 16.91 -16.41 0.78
N VAL A 145 15.75 -15.77 0.95
CA VAL A 145 14.44 -16.43 0.74
C VAL A 145 14.17 -16.70 -0.76
N PHE A 146 14.52 -15.73 -1.62
CA PHE A 146 14.40 -15.82 -3.07
C PHE A 146 15.75 -15.57 -3.75
N GLN A 147 16.00 -16.19 -4.90
CA GLN A 147 17.25 -15.99 -5.66
C GLN A 147 17.31 -14.60 -6.31
N SER A 148 16.16 -14.10 -6.77
CA SER A 148 16.03 -12.82 -7.47
C SER A 148 14.80 -12.03 -7.02
N THR A 149 14.84 -10.71 -7.23
CA THR A 149 13.66 -9.85 -7.11
C THR A 149 12.54 -10.32 -8.03
N ASP A 150 12.89 -10.73 -9.25
CA ASP A 150 11.95 -11.26 -10.24
C ASP A 150 11.16 -12.47 -9.69
N THR A 151 11.83 -13.39 -8.98
CA THR A 151 11.16 -14.51 -8.30
C THR A 151 10.10 -14.01 -7.31
N CYS A 152 10.45 -13.03 -6.46
CA CYS A 152 9.54 -12.45 -5.49
C CYS A 152 8.36 -11.73 -6.17
N TYR A 153 8.64 -10.97 -7.22
CA TYR A 153 7.66 -10.24 -8.01
C TYR A 153 6.65 -11.20 -8.67
N VAL A 154 7.12 -12.20 -9.41
CA VAL A 154 6.25 -13.17 -10.12
C VAL A 154 5.44 -13.98 -9.12
N LEU A 155 6.05 -14.43 -8.02
CA LEU A 155 5.34 -15.16 -6.98
C LEU A 155 4.27 -14.30 -6.29
N SER A 156 4.52 -12.99 -6.13
CA SER A 156 3.52 -12.06 -5.58
C SER A 156 2.28 -11.99 -6.45
N PHE A 157 2.43 -11.91 -7.77
CA PHE A 157 1.28 -11.99 -8.70
C PHE A 157 0.60 -13.36 -8.67
N ALA A 158 1.36 -14.45 -8.55
CA ALA A 158 0.79 -15.79 -8.40
C ALA A 158 -0.09 -15.90 -7.15
N ILE A 159 0.32 -15.26 -6.04
CA ILE A 159 -0.46 -15.18 -4.79
C ILE A 159 -1.72 -14.31 -4.97
N ILE A 160 -1.62 -13.17 -5.65
CA ILE A 160 -2.78 -12.31 -5.96
C ILE A 160 -3.80 -13.04 -6.85
N MET A 161 -3.32 -13.78 -7.86
CA MET A 161 -4.16 -14.62 -8.71
C MET A 161 -4.80 -15.75 -7.90
N LEU A 162 -4.04 -16.40 -7.00
CA LEU A 162 -4.56 -17.43 -6.10
C LEU A 162 -5.70 -16.90 -5.22
N ASN A 163 -5.59 -15.67 -4.71
CA ASN A 163 -6.67 -15.05 -3.93
C ASN A 163 -7.96 -14.94 -4.74
N THR A 164 -7.86 -14.43 -5.98
CA THR A 164 -8.99 -14.40 -6.91
C THR A 164 -9.56 -15.81 -7.13
N SER A 165 -8.71 -16.79 -7.42
CA SER A 165 -9.14 -18.16 -7.71
C SER A 165 -9.87 -18.85 -6.56
N LEU A 166 -9.44 -18.64 -5.31
CA LEU A 166 -10.02 -19.29 -4.15
C LEU A 166 -11.30 -18.61 -3.66
N HIS A 167 -11.36 -17.27 -3.74
CA HIS A 167 -12.37 -16.47 -3.03
C HIS A 167 -13.39 -15.80 -3.95
N ASN A 168 -13.11 -15.60 -5.24
CA ASN A 168 -14.10 -15.04 -6.16
C ASN A 168 -15.16 -16.12 -6.50
N PRO A 169 -16.46 -15.90 -6.22
CA PRO A 169 -17.52 -16.87 -6.51
C PRO A 169 -17.68 -17.22 -8.00
N ASN A 170 -17.22 -16.35 -8.91
CA ASN A 170 -17.27 -16.57 -10.35
C ASN A 170 -16.19 -17.54 -10.84
N VAL A 171 -15.17 -17.82 -10.03
CA VAL A 171 -14.14 -18.81 -10.35
C VAL A 171 -14.59 -20.18 -9.85
N LYS A 172 -14.86 -21.07 -10.80
CA LYS A 172 -15.30 -22.45 -10.51
C LYS A 172 -14.14 -23.38 -10.16
N ASP A 173 -12.99 -23.18 -10.81
CA ASP A 173 -11.79 -24.00 -10.60
C ASP A 173 -10.98 -23.44 -9.44
N LYS A 174 -11.03 -24.13 -8.29
CA LYS A 174 -10.30 -23.76 -7.08
C LYS A 174 -9.04 -24.62 -6.97
N PRO A 175 -7.84 -24.08 -7.20
CA PRO A 175 -6.62 -24.88 -7.18
C PRO A 175 -6.37 -25.44 -5.78
N THR A 176 -5.87 -26.68 -5.71
CA THR A 176 -5.37 -27.29 -4.46
C THR A 176 -3.97 -26.76 -4.11
N ALA A 177 -3.49 -27.04 -2.91
CA ALA A 177 -2.12 -26.70 -2.50
C ALA A 177 -1.08 -27.35 -3.43
N GLU A 178 -1.28 -28.62 -3.79
CA GLU A 178 -0.40 -29.37 -4.72
C GLU A 178 -0.41 -28.75 -6.11
N ARG A 179 -1.57 -28.26 -6.58
CA ARG A 179 -1.67 -27.56 -7.85
C ARG A 179 -0.93 -26.23 -7.81
N PHE A 180 -1.05 -25.46 -6.74
CA PHE A 180 -0.31 -24.20 -6.57
C PHE A 180 1.21 -24.43 -6.54
N ILE A 181 1.68 -25.48 -5.86
CA ILE A 181 3.10 -25.87 -5.88
C ILE A 181 3.54 -26.20 -7.30
N ALA A 182 2.79 -27.03 -8.03
CA ALA A 182 3.11 -27.40 -9.40
C ALA A 182 3.13 -26.21 -10.38
N MET A 183 2.24 -25.23 -10.19
CA MET A 183 2.16 -24.03 -11.02
C MET A 183 3.36 -23.09 -10.85
N ASN A 184 4.08 -23.16 -9.73
CA ASN A 184 5.22 -22.31 -9.42
C ASN A 184 6.57 -23.06 -9.51
N ARG A 185 6.62 -24.20 -10.22
CA ARG A 185 7.89 -24.90 -10.49
C ARG A 185 8.79 -24.06 -11.39
N GLY A 186 10.09 -24.09 -11.11
CA GLY A 186 11.10 -23.33 -11.87
C GLY A 186 11.08 -21.82 -11.65
N ILE A 187 10.23 -21.28 -10.76
CA ILE A 187 10.07 -19.83 -10.55
C ILE A 187 11.31 -19.17 -9.96
N ASN A 188 12.18 -19.94 -9.30
CA ASN A 188 13.35 -19.43 -8.57
C ASN A 188 14.59 -19.47 -9.47
N ASP A 189 14.61 -18.65 -10.52
CA ASP A 189 15.64 -18.60 -11.58
C ASP A 189 15.90 -19.97 -12.25
N GLY A 190 14.82 -20.70 -12.55
CA GLY A 190 14.86 -22.05 -13.13
C GLY A 190 14.87 -23.18 -12.10
N GLY A 191 15.03 -22.86 -10.80
CA GLY A 191 14.89 -23.80 -9.69
C GLY A 191 13.50 -23.76 -9.03
N ASP A 192 13.24 -24.74 -8.16
CA ASP A 192 12.00 -24.81 -7.37
C ASP A 192 12.15 -24.12 -6.01
N LEU A 193 11.06 -23.50 -5.52
CA LEU A 193 10.96 -23.05 -4.14
C LEU A 193 10.62 -24.22 -3.21
N PRO A 194 10.98 -24.14 -1.91
CA PRO A 194 10.61 -25.16 -0.94
C PRO A 194 9.09 -25.41 -0.92
N GLU A 195 8.67 -26.68 -1.01
CA GLU A 195 7.24 -27.03 -1.04
C GLU A 195 6.50 -26.55 0.21
N GLU A 196 7.15 -26.59 1.37
CA GLU A 196 6.59 -26.12 2.64
C GLU A 196 6.32 -24.60 2.60
N LEU A 197 7.22 -23.82 1.99
CA LEU A 197 7.03 -22.37 1.81
C LEU A 197 5.77 -22.12 0.98
N LEU A 198 5.67 -22.74 -0.20
CA LEU A 198 4.51 -22.58 -1.09
C LEU A 198 3.21 -23.05 -0.45
N ARG A 199 3.25 -24.14 0.32
CA ARG A 199 2.09 -24.64 1.08
C ARG A 199 1.64 -23.65 2.15
N ASN A 200 2.57 -23.05 2.88
CA ASN A 200 2.27 -22.03 3.90
C ASN A 200 1.64 -20.78 3.29
N LEU A 201 2.13 -20.32 2.13
CA LEU A 201 1.55 -19.20 1.40
C LEU A 201 0.12 -19.53 0.92
N TYR A 202 -0.07 -20.72 0.36
CA TYR A 202 -1.39 -21.19 -0.09
C TYR A 202 -2.41 -21.25 1.05
N GLU A 203 -2.08 -21.93 2.16
CA GLU A 203 -3.01 -22.06 3.28
C GLU A 203 -3.29 -20.71 3.94
N SER A 204 -2.32 -19.78 3.98
CA SER A 204 -2.57 -18.43 4.47
C SER A 204 -3.63 -17.70 3.64
N ILE A 205 -3.54 -17.73 2.31
CA ILE A 205 -4.55 -17.11 1.43
C ILE A 205 -5.88 -17.83 1.55
N LYS A 206 -5.89 -19.16 1.55
CA LYS A 206 -7.11 -19.96 1.65
C LYS A 206 -7.88 -19.69 2.95
N ASN A 207 -7.17 -19.51 4.06
CA ASN A 207 -7.78 -19.25 5.37
C ASN A 207 -8.33 -17.83 5.50
N GLU A 208 -7.64 -16.84 4.93
CA GLU A 208 -8.09 -15.44 4.97
C GLU A 208 -7.81 -14.74 3.63
N PRO A 209 -8.82 -14.22 2.90
CA PRO A 209 -8.58 -13.44 1.69
C PRO A 209 -7.82 -12.15 2.00
N PHE A 210 -7.22 -11.51 0.98
CA PHE A 210 -6.71 -10.16 1.15
C PHE A 210 -7.85 -9.22 1.60
N LYS A 211 -7.57 -8.40 2.61
CA LYS A 211 -8.48 -7.33 3.04
C LYS A 211 -8.11 -6.08 2.28
N ILE A 212 -9.01 -5.62 1.43
CA ILE A 212 -8.84 -4.40 0.67
C ILE A 212 -9.52 -3.27 1.43
N PRO A 213 -8.81 -2.16 1.69
CA PRO A 213 -9.42 -1.03 2.35
C PRO A 213 -10.28 -0.25 1.34
N GLU A 214 -11.44 0.26 1.77
CA GLU A 214 -12.39 0.92 0.86
C GLU A 214 -12.80 -0.01 -0.32
N ASP A 215 -13.06 -1.29 0.00
CA ASP A 215 -13.42 -2.32 -0.98
C ASP A 215 -14.79 -2.04 -1.62
N ASP A 216 -14.78 -1.86 -2.94
CA ASP A 216 -15.96 -1.69 -3.80
C ASP A 216 -16.28 -2.97 -4.60
N GLY A 217 -15.57 -4.07 -4.34
CA GLY A 217 -15.70 -5.35 -5.04
C GLY A 217 -14.98 -5.43 -6.39
N ASN A 218 -14.37 -4.33 -6.86
CA ASN A 218 -13.68 -4.26 -8.15
C ASN A 218 -12.16 -4.28 -8.02
N ASP A 219 -11.63 -4.64 -6.84
CA ASP A 219 -10.17 -4.69 -6.64
C ASP A 219 -9.48 -5.70 -7.54
N LEU A 220 -8.24 -5.39 -7.93
CA LEU A 220 -7.40 -6.29 -8.70
C LEU A 220 -7.26 -7.64 -7.99
N THR A 221 -7.15 -7.66 -6.65
CA THR A 221 -7.04 -8.91 -5.87
C THR A 221 -8.29 -9.79 -5.95
N HIS A 222 -9.42 -9.26 -6.40
CA HIS A 222 -10.66 -10.00 -6.65
C HIS A 222 -10.91 -10.27 -8.13
N THR A 223 -10.24 -9.56 -9.04
CA THR A 223 -10.53 -9.56 -10.48
C THR A 223 -9.34 -10.00 -11.34
N PHE A 224 -8.25 -10.45 -10.73
CA PHE A 224 -7.08 -10.97 -11.44
C PHE A 224 -7.29 -12.44 -11.84
N PHE A 225 -8.02 -12.63 -12.94
CA PHE A 225 -8.32 -13.95 -13.49
C PHE A 225 -7.19 -14.48 -14.38
N ASN A 226 -7.05 -15.81 -14.43
CA ASN A 226 -6.25 -16.45 -15.47
C ASN A 226 -6.89 -16.18 -16.85
N PRO A 227 -6.21 -15.47 -17.77
CA PRO A 227 -6.76 -15.16 -19.08
C PRO A 227 -6.79 -16.38 -20.02
N ASP A 228 -5.94 -17.38 -19.77
CA ASP A 228 -5.80 -18.53 -20.64
C ASP A 228 -6.93 -19.54 -20.43
N ARG A 229 -7.58 -19.92 -21.53
CA ARG A 229 -8.60 -20.98 -21.56
C ARG A 229 -8.39 -21.86 -22.77
N GLU A 230 -8.48 -23.17 -22.55
CA GLU A 230 -8.47 -24.19 -23.60
C GLU A 230 -9.79 -24.96 -23.62
N GLY A 231 -10.24 -25.37 -24.81
CA GLY A 231 -11.47 -26.12 -24.98
C GLY A 231 -11.95 -26.19 -26.42
N TRP A 232 -12.83 -27.15 -26.68
CA TRP A 232 -13.46 -27.30 -28.00
C TRP A 232 -14.58 -26.28 -28.19
N LEU A 233 -14.55 -25.54 -29.29
CA LEU A 233 -15.57 -24.57 -29.67
C LEU A 233 -16.09 -24.84 -31.07
N LEU A 234 -17.39 -24.66 -31.28
CA LEU A 234 -18.00 -24.60 -32.60
C LEU A 234 -18.10 -23.11 -32.99
N LYS A 235 -17.59 -22.76 -34.18
CA LYS A 235 -17.72 -21.42 -34.75
C LYS A 235 -18.57 -21.48 -36.03
N LEU A 236 -19.43 -20.48 -36.23
CA LEU A 236 -20.14 -20.33 -37.50
C LEU A 236 -19.11 -19.96 -38.58
N GLY A 237 -19.20 -20.61 -39.74
CA GLY A 237 -18.29 -20.42 -40.88
C GLY A 237 -18.42 -19.05 -41.53
#